data_AF-A0A933LH35-F1
#
_entry.id   AF-A0A933LH35-F1
#
_cell.length_a   1.000
_cell.length_b   1.000
_cell.length_c   1.000
_cell.angle_alpha   90.00
_cell.angle_beta   90.00
_cell.angle_gamma   90.00
#
_symmetry.space_group_name_H-M   'P 1'
#
loop_
_entity.id
_entity.type
_entity.pdbx_description
1 polymer ?
#
loop_
_entity_poly.entity_id
_entity_poly.type
_entity_poly.pdbx_seq_one_letter_code
_entity_poly.pdbx_strand_id
1 'polypeptide(L)' 'MEVSQIRDMKTEELYLELERLRRRAFDLRSQAVTEKLQDPSLLTKTQRDIARLLTVLGERGETRIEQVEHHMEALATKKR' A
#
# COMPACT_ATOMS: atom_id res chain seq x y z
N MET A 1 1.02 6.92 8.95
CA MET A 1 -0.08 7.77 8.47
C MET A 1 -1.16 7.90 9.52
N GLU A 2 -1.86 9.03 9.54
CA GLU A 2 -3.04 9.24 10.40
C GLU A 2 -4.30 8.69 9.73
N VAL A 3 -5.17 8.07 10.52
CA VAL A 3 -6.39 7.43 10.00
C VAL A 3 -7.37 8.45 9.40
N SER A 4 -7.42 9.67 9.95
CA SER A 4 -8.23 10.77 9.41
C SER A 4 -7.88 11.06 7.95
N GLN A 5 -6.59 11.20 7.65
CA GLN A 5 -6.11 11.48 6.31
C GLN A 5 -6.48 10.36 5.33
N ILE A 6 -6.37 9.09 5.76
CA ILE A 6 -6.75 7.93 4.94
C ILE A 6 -8.26 7.97 4.64
N ARG A 7 -9.10 8.37 5.60
CA ARG A 7 -10.55 8.47 5.39
C ARG A 7 -10.95 9.59 4.45
N ASP A 8 -10.18 10.66 4.37
CA ASP A 8 -10.43 11.80 3.48
C ASP A 8 -10.02 11.53 2.01
N MET A 9 -9.15 10.54 1.77
CA MET A 9 -8.71 10.17 0.41
C MET A 9 -9.81 9.50 -0.41
N LYS A 10 -9.78 9.69 -1.73
CA LYS A 10 -10.67 8.97 -2.65
C LYS A 10 -10.29 7.50 -2.71
N THR A 11 -11.24 6.63 -3.04
CA THR A 11 -10.99 5.17 -3.11
C THR A 11 -9.89 4.84 -4.12
N GLU A 12 -9.84 5.52 -5.27
CA GLU A 12 -8.75 5.37 -6.26
C GLU A 12 -7.38 5.77 -5.71
N GLU A 13 -7.32 6.85 -4.92
CA GLU A 13 -6.09 7.32 -4.28
C GLU A 13 -5.63 6.35 -3.19
N LEU A 14 -6.56 5.71 -2.47
CA LEU A 14 -6.25 4.66 -1.50
C LEU A 14 -5.61 3.44 -2.19
N TYR A 15 -6.11 3.05 -3.36
CA TYR A 15 -5.51 1.96 -4.13
C TYR A 15 -4.09 2.29 -4.60
N LEU A 16 -3.89 3.49 -5.13
CA LEU A 16 -2.55 3.95 -5.56
C LEU A 16 -1.56 3.99 -4.39
N GLU A 17 -2.01 4.50 -3.24
CA GLU A 17 -1.19 4.62 -2.05
C GLU A 17 -0.87 3.24 -1.45
N LEU A 18 -1.81 2.30 -1.48
CA LEU A 18 -1.61 0.91 -1.08
C LEU A 18 -0.50 0.24 -1.91
N GLU A 19 -0.55 0.41 -3.24
CA GLU A 19 0.46 -0.11 -4.17
C GLU A 19 1.85 0.48 -3.88
N ARG A 20 1.91 1.79 -3.63
CA ARG A 20 3.14 2.51 -3.27
C ARG A 20 3.76 1.97 -1.98
N LEU A 21 2.96 1.75 -0.94
CA LEU A 21 3.45 1.22 0.33
C LEU A 21 3.90 -0.24 0.23
N ARG A 22 3.22 -1.05 -0.59
CA ARG A 22 3.63 -2.44 -0.83
C ARG A 22 5.00 -2.52 -1.52
N ARG A 23 5.23 -1.68 -2.53
CA ARG A 23 6.57 -1.52 -3.13
C ARG A 23 7.60 -1.11 -2.10
N ARG A 24 7.31 -0.07 -1.31
CA ARG A 24 8.22 0.38 -0.23
C ARG A 24 8.53 -0.74 0.77
N ALA A 25 7.55 -1.55 1.14
CA ALA A 25 7.76 -2.68 2.05
C ALA A 25 8.62 -3.78 1.40
N PHE A 26 8.52 -3.98 0.09
CA PHE A 26 9.44 -4.86 -0.65
C PHE A 26 10.86 -4.31 -0.63
N ASP A 27 11.05 -3.03 -0.97
CA ASP A 27 12.37 -2.40 -1.00
C ASP A 27 13.05 -2.43 0.37
N LEU A 28 12.30 -2.12 1.44
CA LEU A 28 12.81 -2.19 2.81
C LEU A 28 13.21 -3.62 3.22
N ARG A 29 12.47 -4.64 2.78
CA ARG A 29 12.85 -6.05 3.01
C ARG A 29 14.11 -6.42 2.24
N SER A 30 14.21 -6.02 0.97
CA SER A 30 15.37 -6.27 0.13
C SER A 30 16.63 -5.60 0.71
N GLN A 31 16.51 -4.35 1.17
CA GLN A 31 17.60 -3.64 1.86
C GLN A 31 18.02 -4.32 3.16
N ALA A 32 17.06 -4.83 3.95
CA ALA A 32 17.35 -5.53 5.20
C ALA A 32 18.14 -6.84 5.02
N VAL A 33 18.10 -7.44 3.83
CA VAL A 33 18.84 -8.66 3.51
C VAL A 33 20.32 -8.34 3.23
N THR A 34 20.58 -7.24 2.54
CA THR A 34 21.95 -6.87 2.12
C THR A 34 22.71 -6.12 3.22
N GLU A 35 22.01 -5.25 3.97
CA GLU A 35 22.61 -4.38 4.97
C GLU A 35 21.68 -4.19 6.18
N LYS A 36 22.24 -3.75 7.32
CA LYS A 36 21.39 -3.35 8.46
C LYS A 36 20.62 -2.09 8.08
N LEU A 37 19.30 -2.16 8.16
CA LEU A 37 18.43 -1.00 8.01
C LEU A 37 18.83 0.10 9.00
N GLN A 38 18.93 1.33 8.50
CA GLN A 38 19.16 2.51 9.34
C GLN A 38 18.03 2.73 10.35
N ASP A 39 16.78 2.46 9.94
CA ASP A 39 15.61 2.48 10.82
C ASP A 39 14.72 1.24 10.58
N PRO A 40 14.86 0.19 11.40
CA PRO A 40 14.02 -1.00 11.34
C PRO A 40 12.53 -0.71 11.62
N SER A 41 12.22 0.39 12.33
CA SER A 41 10.84 0.77 12.65
C SER A 41 10.03 1.13 11.41
N LEU A 42 10.70 1.53 10.32
CA LEU A 42 10.07 1.84 9.04
C LEU A 42 9.34 0.62 8.47
N LEU A 43 9.85 -0.58 8.68
CA LEU A 43 9.21 -1.81 8.23
C LEU A 43 7.85 -1.99 8.92
N THR A 44 7.84 -1.89 10.25
CA THR A 44 6.62 -2.03 11.06
C THR A 44 5.64 -0.88 10.81
N LYS A 45 6.12 0.36 10.68
CA LYS A 45 5.29 1.53 10.34
C LYS A 45 4.61 1.36 8.98
N THR A 46 5.37 0.93 7.97
CA THR A 46 4.84 0.70 6.61
C THR A 46 3.79 -0.41 6.61
N GLN A 47 4.01 -1.51 7.33
CA GLN A 47 3.02 -2.59 7.46
C GLN A 47 1.74 -2.11 8.17
N ARG A 48 1.86 -1.31 9.23
CA ARG A 48 0.69 -0.73 9.92
C ARG A 48 -0.09 0.21 9.04
N ASP A 49 0.60 1.01 8.23
CA ASP A 49 -0.04 1.92 7.29
C ASP A 49 -0.79 1.14 6.20
N ILE A 50 -0.21 0.07 5.65
CA ILE A 50 -0.92 -0.87 4.73
C ILE A 50 -2.17 -1.44 5.38
N ALA A 51 -2.08 -1.93 6.63
CA ALA A 51 -3.22 -2.49 7.34
C ALA A 51 -4.36 -1.46 7.52
N ARG A 52 -4.02 -0.21 7.87
CA ARG A 52 -5.00 0.88 8.00
C ARG A 52 -5.73 1.18 6.68
N LEU A 53 -4.99 1.23 5.57
CA LEU A 53 -5.58 1.41 4.23
C LEU A 53 -6.53 0.26 3.88
N LEU A 54 -6.11 -0.99 4.11
CA LEU A 54 -6.97 -2.16 3.87
C LEU A 54 -8.22 -2.15 4.74
N THR A 55 -8.12 -1.72 6.00
CA THR A 55 -9.29 -1.56 6.87
C THR A 55 -10.27 -0.53 6.31
N VAL A 56 -9.80 0.66 5.92
CA VAL A 56 -10.69 1.70 5.36
C VAL A 56 -11.31 1.26 4.03
N LEU A 57 -10.55 0.58 3.17
CA LEU A 57 -11.11 -0.01 1.93
C LEU A 57 -12.19 -1.05 2.25
N GLY A 58 -11.96 -1.91 3.24
CA GLY A 58 -12.96 -2.85 3.74
C GLY A 58 -14.19 -2.17 4.34
N GLU A 59 -14.02 -1.10 5.13
CA GLU A 59 -15.11 -0.25 5.64
C GLU A 59 -15.95 0.35 4.51
N ARG A 60 -15.34 0.63 3.35
CA ARG A 60 -16.01 1.14 2.13
C ARG A 60 -16.70 0.04 1.30
N GLY A 61 -16.57 -1.24 1.68
CA GLY A 61 -17.17 -2.37 0.98
C GLY A 61 -16.31 -2.99 -0.13
N GLU A 62 -15.05 -2.55 -0.26
CA GLU A 62 -14.12 -3.10 -1.25
C GLU A 62 -13.70 -4.52 -0.84
N THR A 63 -14.31 -5.52 -1.48
CA THR A 63 -14.09 -6.94 -1.13
C THR A 63 -13.07 -7.63 -2.03
N ARG A 64 -12.67 -6.98 -3.14
CA ARG A 64 -11.81 -7.54 -4.20
C ARG A 64 -10.59 -6.67 -4.45
N ILE A 65 -9.99 -6.14 -3.38
CA ILE A 65 -8.85 -5.22 -3.44
C ILE A 65 -7.74 -5.76 -4.35
N GLU A 66 -7.40 -7.05 -4.23
CA GLU A 66 -6.37 -7.70 -5.04
C GLU A 66 -6.72 -7.79 -6.54
N GLN A 67 -8.01 -7.99 -6.87
CA GLN A 67 -8.45 -8.05 -8.27
C GLN A 67 -8.47 -6.65 -8.90
N VAL A 68 -8.79 -5.63 -8.12
CA VAL A 68 -8.76 -4.22 -8.54
C VAL A 68 -7.32 -3.78 -8.79
N GLU A 69 -6.38 -4.12 -7.90
CA GLU A 69 -4.96 -3.83 -8.11
C GLU A 69 -4.43 -4.48 -9.39
N HIS A 70 -4.70 -5.78 -9.61
CA HIS A 70 -4.32 -6.46 -10.85
C HIS A 70 -4.97 -5.86 -12.10
N HIS A 71 -6.22 -5.43 -12.01
CA HIS A 71 -6.91 -4.78 -13.13
C HIS A 71 -6.29 -3.41 -13.46
N MET A 72 -5.98 -2.61 -12.44
CA MET A 72 -5.35 -1.30 -12.62
C MET A 72 -3.94 -1.42 -13.19
N GLU A 73 -3.14 -2.39 -12.74
CA GLU A 73 -1.83 -2.70 -13.32
C GLU A 73 -1.93 -3.18 -14.78
N ALA A 74 -2.90 -4.05 -15.09
CA ALA A 74 -3.15 -4.53 -16.45
C ALA A 74 -3.59 -3.38 -17.40
N LEU A 75 -4.38 -2.43 -16.89
CA LEU A 75 -4.75 -1.23 -17.65
C LEU A 75 -3.58 -0.27 -17.82
N ALA A 76 -2.76 -0.08 -16.79
CA ALA A 76 -1.58 0.79 -16.84
C ALA A 76 -0.50 0.26 -17.80
N THR A 77 -0.29 -1.06 -17.83
CA THR A 77 0.65 -1.71 -18.75
C THR A 77 0.17 -1.71 -20.19
N LYS A 78 -1.15 -1.81 -20.43
CA LYS A 78 -1.74 -1.76 -21.78
C LYS A 78 -1.76 -0.34 -22.39
N LYS A 79 -1.55 0.70 -21.57
CA LYS A 79 -1.49 2.11 -22.00
C LYS A 79 -0.08 2.55 -22.44
N ARG A 80 0.90 1.64 -22.46
CA ARG A 80 2.26 1.87 -22.95
C ARG A 80 2.46 1.35 -24.37
#